data_AF-A0A8J5TRU7-F1
#
_entry.id   AF-A0A8J5TRU7-F1
#
_cell.length_a   1.000
_cell.length_b   1.000
_cell.length_c   1.000
_cell.angle_alpha   90.00
_cell.angle_beta   90.00
_cell.angle_gamma   90.00
#
_symmetry.space_group_name_H-M   'P 1'
#
loop_
_entity.id
_entity.type
_entity.pdbx_description
1 polymer ?
#
loop_
_entity_poly.entity_id
_entity_poly.type
_entity_poly.pdbx_seq_one_letter_code
_entity_poly.pdbx_strand_id
1 'polypeptide(L)'
;MTKQNPLLKLRKSMKKFNGGEDHSFAVVEYSKPFSYGYLNDETIILLHALRISQETLLSKQRDHFRLLSNAKTDFRDAFRFLSYINQPDHAERVLLDGGEKIKPQIKRLINAELAKMLNKRDEQRCRIFVQKSRLIFGVCDAWNVLKEGECADGPLSAIQVDGQGVCLPDRGCR
;
A
#
# COMPACT_ATOMS: atom_id res chain seq x y z
N MET A 1 38.69 -26.36 -5.67
CA MET A 1 38.18 -25.04 -5.21
C MET A 1 36.68 -25.02 -5.37
N THR A 2 35.94 -25.09 -4.28
CA THR A 2 34.47 -25.05 -4.26
C THR A 2 34.02 -23.65 -4.67
N LYS A 3 33.28 -23.53 -5.79
CA LYS A 3 32.63 -22.27 -6.19
C LYS A 3 31.64 -21.87 -5.09
N GLN A 4 31.97 -20.87 -4.30
CA GLN A 4 30.99 -20.25 -3.43
C GLN A 4 30.03 -19.43 -4.29
N ASN A 5 28.73 -19.68 -4.15
CA ASN A 5 27.71 -18.84 -4.78
C ASN A 5 27.71 -17.47 -4.08
N PRO A 6 27.80 -16.36 -4.83
CA PRO A 6 27.77 -15.03 -4.24
C PRO A 6 26.40 -14.75 -3.62
N LEU A 7 26.38 -14.27 -2.37
CA LEU A 7 25.15 -13.91 -1.63
C LEU A 7 24.52 -12.61 -2.14
N LEU A 8 25.30 -11.72 -2.76
CA LEU A 8 24.86 -10.42 -3.28
C LEU A 8 25.53 -10.13 -4.61
N LYS A 9 24.74 -9.65 -5.59
CA LYS A 9 25.25 -9.22 -6.90
C LYS A 9 24.77 -7.81 -7.20
N LEU A 10 25.71 -6.89 -7.39
CA LEU A 10 25.43 -5.50 -7.73
C LEU A 10 25.65 -5.23 -9.22
N ARG A 11 24.70 -4.56 -9.87
CA ARG A 11 24.86 -4.09 -11.25
C ARG A 11 25.85 -2.92 -11.29
N LYS A 12 26.50 -2.68 -12.43
CA LYS A 12 27.43 -1.55 -12.61
C LYS A 12 26.77 -0.21 -12.27
N SER A 13 25.50 -0.02 -12.62
CA SER A 13 24.72 1.18 -12.32
C SER A 13 24.47 1.43 -10.82
N MET A 14 24.61 0.41 -9.97
CA MET A 14 24.45 0.51 -8.51
C MET A 14 25.74 0.94 -7.81
N LYS A 15 26.90 0.80 -8.46
CA LYS A 15 28.21 1.21 -7.93
C LYS A 15 28.44 2.70 -8.23
N LYS A 16 28.04 3.58 -7.31
CA LYS A 16 28.15 5.04 -7.50
C LYS A 16 29.56 5.57 -7.24
N PHE A 17 30.34 4.88 -6.41
CA PHE A 17 31.72 5.22 -6.05
C PHE A 17 32.59 3.96 -6.10
N ASN A 18 33.91 4.14 -6.17
CA ASN A 18 34.86 3.04 -5.98
C ASN A 18 34.76 2.56 -4.53
N GLY A 19 34.57 1.25 -4.34
CA GLY A 19 34.32 0.67 -3.02
C GLY A 19 35.54 0.75 -2.11
N GLY A 20 35.29 0.95 -0.81
CA GLY A 20 36.29 0.73 0.24
C GLY A 20 36.34 -0.75 0.67
N GLU A 21 37.08 -1.05 1.74
CA GLU A 21 37.18 -2.41 2.29
C GLU A 21 35.98 -2.82 3.16
N ASP A 22 35.00 -1.93 3.35
CA ASP A 22 33.78 -2.26 4.07
C ASP A 22 32.85 -3.15 3.22
N HIS A 23 32.50 -4.30 3.78
CA HIS A 23 31.58 -5.28 3.20
C HIS A 23 30.25 -5.37 3.96
N SER A 24 29.95 -4.37 4.79
CA SER A 24 28.66 -4.26 5.45
C SER A 24 27.52 -4.05 4.45
N PHE A 25 26.35 -4.62 4.75
CA PHE A 25 25.13 -4.45 3.97
C PHE A 25 24.08 -3.74 4.81
N ALA A 26 23.77 -2.49 4.46
CA ALA A 26 22.77 -1.68 5.13
C ALA A 26 21.44 -1.69 4.35
N VAL A 27 20.35 -2.01 5.05
CA VAL A 27 18.99 -1.98 4.50
C VAL A 27 18.33 -0.66 4.88
N VAL A 28 17.96 0.15 3.89
CA VAL A 28 17.28 1.45 4.11
C VAL A 28 15.76 1.26 4.20
N GLU A 29 15.19 0.41 3.33
CA GLU A 29 13.77 0.09 3.35
C GLU A 29 13.51 -1.30 2.77
N TYR A 30 12.33 -1.84 3.04
CA TYR A 30 11.90 -3.17 2.62
C TYR A 30 10.43 -3.15 2.21
N SER A 31 10.03 -4.15 1.40
CA SER A 31 8.65 -4.30 0.96
C SER A 31 7.74 -4.70 2.11
N LYS A 32 6.68 -3.92 2.34
CA LYS A 32 5.71 -4.13 3.43
C LYS A 32 4.39 -4.64 2.86
N PRO A 33 3.71 -5.57 3.54
CA PRO A 33 2.32 -5.86 3.21
C PRO A 33 1.45 -4.62 3.47
N PHE A 34 0.34 -4.48 2.74
CA PHE A 34 -0.66 -3.42 2.97
C PHE A 34 -0.17 -1.97 2.72
N SER A 35 0.77 -1.76 1.81
CA SER A 35 1.13 -0.42 1.32
C SER A 35 0.12 0.08 0.28
N TYR A 36 -0.99 0.67 0.72
CA TYR A 36 -2.03 1.16 -0.20
C TYR A 36 -1.65 2.48 -0.89
N GLY A 37 -2.13 2.64 -2.13
CA GLY A 37 -1.95 3.83 -2.94
C GLY A 37 -3.01 4.90 -2.67
N TYR A 38 -2.67 6.15 -3.00
CA TYR A 38 -3.55 7.30 -2.89
C TYR A 38 -3.55 8.07 -4.21
N LEU A 39 -4.70 8.59 -4.62
CA LEU A 39 -4.76 9.60 -5.66
C LEU A 39 -4.50 10.97 -5.04
N ASN A 40 -3.47 11.64 -5.54
CA ASN A 40 -3.16 13.04 -5.24
C ASN A 40 -3.61 13.95 -6.40
N ASP A 41 -3.46 15.26 -6.22
CA ASP A 41 -3.89 16.27 -7.20
C ASP A 41 -3.25 16.04 -8.58
N GLU A 42 -1.93 15.79 -8.61
CA GLU A 42 -1.17 15.57 -9.84
C GLU A 42 -1.66 14.32 -10.61
N THR A 43 -1.91 13.22 -9.89
CA THR A 43 -2.38 11.97 -10.48
C THR A 43 -3.80 12.14 -11.02
N ILE A 44 -4.65 12.90 -10.33
CA ILE A 44 -6.02 13.21 -10.80
C ILE A 44 -5.98 14.00 -12.10
N ILE A 45 -5.15 15.05 -12.16
CA ILE A 45 -4.99 15.87 -13.37
C ILE A 45 -4.52 15.00 -14.53
N LEU A 46 -3.54 14.13 -14.30
CA LEU A 46 -3.03 13.21 -15.31
C LEU A 46 -4.11 12.23 -15.80
N LEU A 47 -4.85 11.60 -14.88
CA LEU A 47 -5.93 10.66 -15.24
C LEU A 47 -7.02 11.36 -16.04
N HIS A 48 -7.38 12.59 -15.68
CA HIS A 48 -8.34 13.39 -16.44
C HIS A 48 -7.82 13.74 -17.85
N ALA A 49 -6.54 14.09 -17.99
CA ALA A 49 -5.90 14.33 -19.29
C ALA A 49 -5.89 13.07 -20.17
N LEU A 50 -5.73 11.89 -19.55
CA LEU A 50 -5.86 10.57 -20.17
C LEU A 50 -7.32 10.14 -20.42
N ARG A 51 -8.27 11.08 -20.36
CA ARG A 51 -9.71 10.89 -20.66
C ARG A 51 -10.48 10.01 -19.68
N ILE A 52 -9.97 9.79 -18.46
CA ILE A 52 -10.80 9.24 -17.39
C ILE A 52 -11.86 10.27 -17.01
N SER A 53 -13.13 9.83 -17.01
CA SER A 53 -14.25 10.74 -16.74
C SER A 53 -14.17 11.33 -15.33
N GLN A 54 -14.55 12.60 -15.21
CA GLN A 54 -14.66 13.28 -13.92
C GLN A 54 -15.59 12.54 -12.95
N GLU A 55 -16.69 11.97 -13.45
CA GLU A 55 -17.63 11.22 -12.62
C GLU A 55 -16.98 9.97 -11.99
N THR A 56 -16.09 9.30 -12.70
CA THR A 56 -15.33 8.17 -12.12
C THR A 56 -14.47 8.62 -10.95
N LEU A 57 -13.79 9.76 -11.08
CA LEU A 57 -12.92 10.32 -10.04
C LEU A 57 -13.74 10.80 -8.83
N LEU A 58 -14.86 11.47 -9.07
CA LEU A 58 -15.81 11.88 -8.03
C LEU A 58 -16.42 10.69 -7.30
N SER A 59 -16.73 9.60 -8.02
CA SER A 59 -17.19 8.36 -7.37
C SER A 59 -16.15 7.79 -6.42
N LYS A 60 -14.86 7.77 -6.80
CA LYS A 60 -13.78 7.33 -5.90
C LYS A 60 -13.65 8.23 -4.67
N GLN A 61 -13.85 9.53 -4.84
CA GLN A 61 -13.86 10.47 -3.72
C GLN A 61 -15.02 10.19 -2.75
N ARG A 62 -16.24 9.97 -3.26
CA ARG A 62 -17.40 9.62 -2.44
C ARG A 62 -17.19 8.30 -1.68
N ASP A 63 -16.65 7.28 -2.35
CA ASP A 63 -16.33 5.99 -1.72
C ASP A 63 -15.33 6.15 -0.57
N HIS A 64 -14.30 6.99 -0.77
CA HIS A 64 -13.32 7.31 0.27
C HIS A 64 -13.96 7.95 1.51
N PHE A 65 -14.79 8.99 1.33
CA PHE A 65 -15.46 9.63 2.46
C PHE A 65 -16.49 8.72 3.14
N ARG A 66 -17.17 7.87 2.36
CA ARG A 66 -18.07 6.84 2.89
C ARG A 66 -17.33 5.86 3.78
N LEU A 67 -16.15 5.38 3.35
CA LEU A 67 -15.29 4.52 4.17
C LEU A 67 -14.92 5.19 5.50
N LEU A 68 -14.46 6.46 5.47
CA LEU A 68 -14.08 7.20 6.68
C LEU A 68 -15.27 7.44 7.62
N SER A 69 -16.45 7.68 7.07
CA SER A 69 -17.68 7.84 7.85
C SER A 69 -18.08 6.53 8.52
N ASN A 70 -18.14 5.45 7.73
CA ASN A 70 -18.57 4.13 8.19
C ASN A 70 -17.59 3.49 9.17
N ALA A 71 -16.29 3.72 9.03
CA ALA A 71 -15.26 3.17 9.91
C ALA A 71 -15.45 3.56 11.39
N LYS A 72 -16.29 4.56 11.70
CA LYS A 72 -16.63 4.96 13.07
C LYS A 72 -17.61 3.99 13.75
N THR A 73 -18.38 3.24 12.97
CA THR A 73 -19.51 2.42 13.46
C THR A 73 -19.47 0.98 12.96
N ASP A 74 -18.98 0.77 11.73
CA ASP A 74 -18.88 -0.55 11.10
C ASP A 74 -17.48 -1.13 11.26
N PHE A 75 -17.40 -2.34 11.81
CA PHE A 75 -16.11 -2.99 12.10
C PHE A 75 -15.35 -3.41 10.84
N ARG A 76 -16.05 -3.73 9.73
CA ARG A 76 -15.40 -4.15 8.48
C ARG A 76 -14.73 -2.95 7.82
N ASP A 77 -15.42 -1.81 7.77
CA ASP A 77 -14.88 -0.57 7.24
C ASP A 77 -13.80 0.00 8.19
N ALA A 78 -13.91 -0.18 9.50
CA ALA A 78 -12.84 0.12 10.46
C ALA A 78 -11.58 -0.72 10.19
N PHE A 79 -11.74 -2.04 10.04
CA PHE A 79 -10.64 -2.95 9.71
C PHE A 79 -9.97 -2.56 8.38
N ARG A 80 -10.77 -2.27 7.35
CA ARG A 80 -10.28 -1.82 6.04
C ARG A 80 -9.50 -0.52 6.14
N PHE A 81 -10.05 0.48 6.83
CA PHE A 81 -9.38 1.76 7.05
C PHE A 81 -8.03 1.59 7.77
N LEU A 82 -7.99 0.84 8.87
CA LEU A 82 -6.77 0.59 9.65
C LEU A 82 -5.72 -0.16 8.83
N SER A 83 -6.16 -1.10 8.00
CA SER A 83 -5.29 -1.78 7.04
C SER A 83 -4.70 -0.80 6.02
N TYR A 84 -5.47 0.21 5.57
CA TYR A 84 -5.02 1.19 4.57
C TYR A 84 -3.98 2.18 5.09
N ILE A 85 -4.06 2.53 6.37
CA ILE A 85 -3.08 3.39 7.03
C ILE A 85 -1.91 2.61 7.66
N ASN A 86 -1.77 1.32 7.31
CA ASN A 86 -0.73 0.43 7.80
C ASN A 86 -0.67 0.37 9.34
N GLN A 87 -1.82 0.15 9.97
CA GLN A 87 -1.98 -0.05 11.42
C GLN A 87 -2.46 -1.48 11.72
N PRO A 88 -1.64 -2.52 11.45
CA PRO A 88 -2.05 -3.91 11.57
C PRO A 88 -2.47 -4.28 13.01
N ASP A 89 -1.76 -3.81 14.03
CA ASP A 89 -2.09 -4.09 15.43
C ASP A 89 -3.48 -3.58 15.82
N HIS A 90 -3.85 -2.40 15.31
CA HIS A 90 -5.18 -1.84 15.54
C HIS A 90 -6.23 -2.60 14.73
N ALA A 91 -5.92 -3.00 13.49
CA ALA A 91 -6.82 -3.78 12.65
C ALA A 91 -7.12 -5.15 13.27
N GLU A 92 -6.11 -5.84 13.80
CA GLU A 92 -6.27 -7.10 14.52
C GLU A 92 -7.16 -6.94 15.75
N ARG A 93 -6.97 -5.86 16.53
CA ARG A 93 -7.84 -5.54 17.67
C ARG A 93 -9.29 -5.31 17.27
N VAL A 94 -9.58 -4.74 16.10
CA VAL A 94 -10.98 -4.62 15.62
C VAL A 94 -11.61 -6.01 15.48
N LEU A 95 -10.84 -6.99 14.98
CA LEU A 95 -11.31 -8.36 14.78
C LEU A 95 -11.48 -9.12 16.09
N LEU A 96 -10.54 -8.96 17.03
CA LEU A 96 -10.52 -9.72 18.29
C LEU A 96 -11.45 -9.14 19.37
N ASP A 97 -11.39 -7.83 19.57
CA ASP A 97 -12.09 -7.14 20.67
C ASP A 97 -13.43 -6.52 20.26
N GLY A 98 -13.71 -6.47 18.95
CA GLY A 98 -14.78 -5.67 18.37
C GLY A 98 -14.43 -4.18 18.31
N GLY A 99 -15.13 -3.45 17.43
CA GLY A 99 -14.84 -2.04 17.17
C GLY A 99 -15.00 -1.11 18.39
N GLU A 100 -15.87 -1.46 19.34
CA GLU A 100 -16.25 -0.59 20.47
C GLU A 100 -15.08 -0.19 21.36
N LYS A 101 -14.22 -1.14 21.75
CA LYS A 101 -13.10 -0.86 22.68
C LYS A 101 -12.05 0.09 22.10
N ILE A 102 -11.92 0.12 20.78
CA ILE A 102 -10.91 0.92 20.07
C ILE A 102 -11.48 2.09 19.27
N LYS A 103 -12.78 2.38 19.43
CA LYS A 103 -13.46 3.52 18.79
C LYS A 103 -12.73 4.86 18.99
N PRO A 104 -12.23 5.21 20.20
CA PRO A 104 -11.51 6.47 20.39
C PRO A 104 -10.24 6.55 19.52
N GLN A 105 -9.50 5.45 19.42
CA GLN A 105 -8.29 5.34 18.61
C GLN A 105 -8.63 5.44 17.12
N ILE A 106 -9.67 4.73 16.66
CA ILE A 106 -10.17 4.81 15.28
C ILE A 106 -10.55 6.26 14.93
N LYS A 107 -11.33 6.93 15.79
CA LYS A 107 -11.73 8.33 15.57
C LYS A 107 -10.53 9.27 15.48
N ARG A 108 -9.53 9.08 16.34
CA ARG A 108 -8.28 9.86 16.29
C ARG A 108 -7.54 9.64 14.95
N LEU A 109 -7.45 8.40 14.49
CA LEU A 109 -6.78 8.05 13.24
C LEU A 109 -7.54 8.59 12.02
N ILE A 110 -8.87 8.54 12.02
CA ILE A 110 -9.70 9.14 10.96
C ILE A 110 -9.48 10.65 10.90
N ASN A 111 -9.50 11.33 12.05
CA ASN A 111 -9.26 12.78 12.11
C ASN A 111 -7.84 13.13 11.63
N ALA A 112 -6.84 12.32 11.98
CA ALA A 112 -5.48 12.49 11.48
C ALA A 112 -5.41 12.27 9.96
N GLU A 113 -6.20 11.37 9.40
CA GLU A 113 -6.27 11.17 7.95
C GLU A 113 -6.95 12.35 7.23
N LEU A 114 -8.06 12.86 7.78
CA LEU A 114 -8.73 14.06 7.28
C LEU A 114 -7.80 15.29 7.34
N ALA A 115 -7.00 15.43 8.39
CA ALA A 115 -6.02 16.51 8.50
C ALA A 115 -4.94 16.47 7.41
N LYS A 116 -4.61 15.29 6.86
CA LYS A 116 -3.67 15.16 5.73
C LYS A 116 -4.26 15.64 4.39
N MET A 117 -5.57 15.85 4.34
CA MET A 117 -6.26 16.44 3.18
C MET A 117 -6.22 17.97 3.21
N LEU A 118 -5.52 18.56 4.17
CA LEU A 118 -5.28 20.00 4.27
C LEU A 118 -3.77 20.24 4.15
N ASN A 119 -3.40 21.31 3.44
CA ASN A 119 -2.01 21.74 3.38
C ASN A 119 -1.65 22.66 4.56
N LYS A 120 -0.40 23.15 4.62
CA LYS A 120 0.06 24.04 5.71
C LYS A 120 -0.68 25.40 5.77
N ARG A 121 -1.41 25.75 4.71
CA ARG A 121 -2.21 26.98 4.57
C ARG A 121 -3.71 26.73 4.75
N ASP A 122 -4.07 25.52 5.21
CA ASP A 122 -5.47 25.09 5.37
C ASP A 122 -6.25 24.98 4.05
N GLU A 123 -5.55 24.90 2.92
CA GLU A 123 -6.18 24.68 1.61
C GLU A 123 -6.37 23.17 1.37
N GLN A 124 -7.43 22.83 0.63
CA GLN A 124 -7.75 21.45 0.31
C GLN A 124 -6.69 20.81 -0.59
N ARG A 125 -6.29 19.59 -0.22
CA ARG A 125 -5.38 18.73 -0.98
C ARG A 125 -6.05 17.38 -1.23
N CYS A 126 -5.97 16.87 -2.45
CA CYS A 126 -6.50 15.55 -2.72
C CYS A 126 -5.65 14.44 -2.10
N ARG A 127 -6.33 13.55 -1.40
CA ARG A 127 -5.77 12.30 -0.88
C ARG A 127 -6.86 11.24 -0.79
N ILE A 128 -7.16 10.60 -1.92
CA ILE A 128 -8.25 9.63 -2.04
C ILE A 128 -7.69 8.21 -1.96
N PHE A 129 -8.24 7.39 -1.05
CA PHE A 129 -7.96 5.96 -0.99
C PHE A 129 -8.53 5.24 -2.22
N VAL A 130 -7.69 4.43 -2.88
CA VAL A 130 -8.16 3.51 -3.92
C VAL A 130 -7.93 2.09 -3.46
N GLN A 131 -9.02 1.38 -3.18
CA GLN A 131 -9.02 0.06 -2.54
C GLN A 131 -8.17 -0.99 -3.27
N LYS A 132 -8.13 -0.91 -4.61
CA LYS A 132 -7.38 -1.82 -5.49
C LYS A 132 -6.05 -1.23 -5.95
N SER A 133 -5.46 -0.34 -5.16
CA SER A 133 -4.16 0.28 -5.47
C SER A 133 -3.15 -0.02 -4.37
N ARG A 134 -1.89 -0.20 -4.77
CA ARG A 134 -0.77 -0.38 -3.84
C ARG A 134 0.47 0.35 -4.33
N LEU A 135 1.26 0.84 -3.39
CA LEU A 135 2.62 1.33 -3.63
C LEU A 135 3.58 0.15 -3.43
N ILE A 136 4.25 -0.25 -4.51
CA ILE A 136 5.14 -1.40 -4.54
C ILE A 136 6.52 -0.99 -5.06
N PHE A 137 7.55 -1.74 -4.69
CA PHE A 137 8.88 -1.59 -5.26
C PHE A 137 8.90 -2.12 -6.69
N GLY A 138 9.32 -1.28 -7.65
CA GLY A 138 9.60 -1.73 -9.00
C GLY A 138 10.87 -2.58 -9.03
N VAL A 139 10.75 -3.85 -9.45
CA VAL A 139 11.87 -4.77 -9.60
C VAL A 139 11.97 -5.18 -11.07
N CYS A 140 13.17 -5.15 -11.64
CA CYS A 140 13.37 -5.64 -13.00
C CYS A 140 13.21 -7.16 -13.05
N ASP A 141 12.55 -7.67 -14.08
CA ASP A 141 12.55 -9.09 -14.38
C ASP A 141 13.98 -9.55 -14.72
N ALA A 142 14.56 -10.35 -13.83
CA ALA A 142 15.91 -10.89 -13.99
C ALA A 142 15.95 -12.15 -14.86
N TRP A 143 14.79 -12.79 -15.08
CA TRP A 143 14.67 -14.05 -15.82
C TRP A 143 14.12 -13.84 -17.25
N ASN A 144 13.70 -12.62 -17.57
CA ASN A 144 13.21 -12.23 -18.89
C ASN A 144 12.05 -13.12 -19.37
N VAL A 145 11.15 -13.40 -18.44
CA VAL A 145 9.90 -14.15 -18.63
C VAL A 145 8.73 -13.25 -18.99
N LEU A 146 8.80 -11.96 -18.65
CA LEU A 146 7.78 -10.96 -18.96
C LEU A 146 8.00 -10.32 -20.34
N LYS A 147 6.91 -10.06 -21.06
CA LYS A 147 6.92 -9.33 -22.33
C LYS A 147 6.68 -7.84 -22.12
N GLU A 148 6.87 -7.07 -23.19
CA GLU A 148 6.53 -5.64 -23.18
C GLU A 148 5.03 -5.45 -22.85
N GLY A 149 4.75 -4.54 -21.91
CA GLY A 149 3.41 -4.28 -21.40
C GLY A 149 2.97 -5.20 -20.25
N GLU A 150 3.77 -6.19 -19.87
CA GLU A 150 3.46 -7.10 -18.76
C GLU A 150 4.17 -6.71 -17.47
N CYS A 151 3.50 -6.95 -16.35
CA CYS A 151 4.08 -6.89 -15.02
C CYS A 151 3.54 -8.05 -14.19
N ALA A 152 4.33 -8.51 -13.21
CA ALA A 152 3.90 -9.52 -12.25
C ALA A 152 3.80 -8.90 -10.87
N ASP A 153 2.63 -9.05 -10.24
CA ASP A 153 2.41 -8.69 -8.84
C ASP A 153 2.03 -9.94 -8.02
N GLY A 154 2.86 -10.25 -7.02
CA GLY A 154 2.61 -11.34 -6.08
C GLY A 154 2.19 -10.80 -4.70
N PRO A 155 1.18 -11.38 -4.02
CA PRO A 155 0.82 -10.92 -2.68
C PRO A 155 1.89 -11.31 -1.67
N LEU A 156 2.43 -10.32 -0.94
CA LEU A 156 3.34 -10.55 0.21
C LEU A 156 2.61 -11.16 1.42
N SER A 157 1.31 -10.92 1.52
CA SER A 157 0.36 -11.63 2.38
C SER A 157 -1.05 -11.30 1.89
N ALA A 158 -1.74 -12.28 1.31
CA ALA A 158 -3.18 -12.15 1.08
C ALA A 158 -3.88 -12.66 2.34
N ILE A 159 -4.38 -11.75 3.18
CA ILE A 159 -5.55 -12.06 3.99
C ILE A 159 -6.72 -11.50 3.19
N GLN A 160 -7.34 -12.38 2.40
CA GLN A 160 -8.60 -12.07 1.74
C GLN A 160 -9.71 -12.39 2.75
N VAL A 161 -10.40 -11.36 3.24
CA VAL A 161 -11.59 -11.53 4.08
C VAL A 161 -12.79 -11.53 3.15
N ASP A 162 -13.04 -12.70 2.55
CA ASP A 162 -14.33 -12.96 1.92
C ASP A 162 -15.29 -13.44 3.01
N GLY A 163 -16.59 -13.14 2.87
CA GLY A 163 -17.63 -13.41 3.88
C GLY A 163 -17.86 -14.89 4.25
N GLN A 164 -16.93 -15.78 3.92
CA GLN A 164 -16.93 -17.21 4.18
C GLN A 164 -15.62 -17.75 4.79
N GLY A 165 -14.61 -16.92 5.10
CA GLY A 165 -13.39 -17.36 5.80
C GLY A 165 -12.09 -16.82 5.22
N VAL A 166 -10.99 -17.05 5.94
CA VAL A 166 -9.64 -16.61 5.59
C VAL A 166 -8.99 -17.63 4.66
N CYS A 167 -8.69 -17.25 3.41
CA CYS A 167 -7.90 -18.06 2.49
C CYS A 167 -6.44 -17.56 2.48
N LEU A 168 -5.50 -18.45 2.84
CA LEU A 168 -4.07 -18.23 2.61
C LEU A 168 -3.76 -18.54 1.14
N PRO A 169 -2.95 -17.72 0.44
CA PRO A 169 -2.58 -18.00 -0.94
C PRO A 169 -1.63 -19.22 -0.98
N ASP A 170 -1.99 -20.19 -1.80
CA ASP A 170 -1.17 -21.37 -2.09
C ASP A 170 0.24 -20.99 -2.53
N ARG A 171 1.24 -21.62 -1.89
CA ARG A 171 2.63 -21.54 -2.33
C ARG A 171 2.76 -22.35 -3.62
N GLY A 172 2.78 -21.68 -4.76
CA GLY A 172 2.88 -22.40 -6.03
C GLY A 172 3.20 -21.53 -7.24
N CYS A 173 4.39 -20.97 -7.31
CA CYS A 173 5.05 -20.74 -8.60
C CYS A 173 6.36 -21.53 -8.58
N ARG A 174 6.40 -22.61 -9.38
CA ARG A 174 7.63 -23.28 -9.80
C ARG A 174 8.31 -22.49 -10.89
#